data_AF-A0A7W3UX63-F1
#
_entry.id   AF-A0A7W3UX63-F1
#
_cell.length_a   1.000
_cell.length_b   1.000
_cell.length_c   1.000
_cell.angle_alpha   90.00
_cell.angle_beta   90.00
_cell.angle_gamma   90.00
#
_symmetry.space_group_name_H-M   'P 1'
#
loop_
_entity.id
_entity.type
_entity.pdbx_description
1 polymer ?
#
loop_
_entity_poly.entity_id
_entity_poly.type
_entity_poly.pdbx_seq_one_letter_code
_entity_poly.pdbx_strand_id
1 'polypeptide(L)'
;MLLAACQQPPAREPASAAPPGTAIQQLGLYRFAIPVDYFHNQHGPSPDAVGSLVMLLPELGPRPPNALHRPSHSPYMKVQYSFYYVDKIPIDALLERATSRWYQTGDAYEDNDPRVQLALRPAALQLHGLTRHDVDPALFEQHKQRAIAKFGKWQDRTGYGMGDDWYIARDAQGRLRSFIKCDAHQKPDGLLWDGQQYRSTGTFPIAGCEHHFIDRKRRYHIHSSYARVHLAQWQEIEAAFHQLLDTTQLD
;
A
#
# COMPACT_ATOMS: atom_id res chain seq x y z
N MET A 1 25.85 60.83 -8.26
CA MET A 1 26.13 59.38 -8.41
C MET A 1 25.23 58.64 -7.43
N LEU A 2 24.24 57.90 -7.93
CA LEU A 2 23.26 57.18 -7.11
C LEU A 2 23.83 55.82 -6.68
N LEU A 3 23.77 55.59 -5.37
CA LEU A 3 24.00 54.31 -4.70
C LEU A 3 22.89 53.33 -5.08
N ALA A 4 23.25 52.14 -5.54
CA ALA A 4 22.35 50.99 -5.63
C ALA A 4 22.62 50.07 -4.44
N ALA A 5 21.67 50.02 -3.51
CA ALA A 5 21.68 49.12 -2.37
C ALA A 5 21.34 47.68 -2.83
N CYS A 6 22.17 46.71 -2.48
CA CYS A 6 21.85 45.29 -2.61
C CYS A 6 20.65 44.95 -1.72
N GLN A 7 19.50 44.64 -2.32
CA GLN A 7 18.37 44.08 -1.60
C GLN A 7 18.67 42.63 -1.23
N GLN A 8 18.74 42.34 0.07
CA GLN A 8 18.70 40.96 0.57
C GLN A 8 17.33 40.34 0.23
N PRO A 9 17.29 39.06 -0.18
CA PRO A 9 16.02 38.35 -0.33
C PRO A 9 15.28 38.32 1.02
N PRO A 10 13.94 38.39 1.03
CA PRO A 10 13.18 38.36 2.27
C PRO A 10 13.50 37.08 3.04
N ALA A 11 13.71 37.23 4.35
CA ALA A 11 13.87 36.11 5.25
C ALA A 11 12.65 35.18 5.10
N ARG A 12 12.91 33.88 4.89
CA ARG A 12 11.88 32.84 5.01
C ARG A 12 11.24 33.04 6.39
N GLU A 13 9.92 33.22 6.43
CA GLU A 13 9.17 33.14 7.67
C GLU A 13 9.58 31.85 8.40
N PRO A 14 9.84 31.92 9.72
CA PRO A 14 10.11 30.72 10.49
C PRO A 14 8.93 29.78 10.25
N ALA A 15 9.21 28.55 9.81
CA ALA A 15 8.20 27.53 9.65
C ALA A 15 7.35 27.52 10.91
N SER A 16 6.04 27.83 10.78
CA SER A 16 5.10 27.79 11.89
C SER A 16 5.38 26.53 12.70
N ALA A 17 5.71 26.72 13.98
CA ALA A 17 6.02 25.61 14.86
C ALA A 17 4.89 24.58 14.80
N ALA A 18 5.23 23.29 14.76
CA ALA A 18 4.25 22.24 14.73
C ALA A 18 3.30 22.38 15.94
N PRO A 19 1.97 22.24 15.77
CA PRO A 19 1.06 22.14 16.91
C PRO A 19 1.58 21.12 17.94
N PRO A 20 1.41 21.37 19.26
CA PRO A 20 1.88 20.44 20.29
C PRO A 20 1.41 19.01 20.03
N GLY A 21 2.32 18.03 20.17
CA GLY A 21 2.02 16.62 19.90
C GLY A 21 1.98 16.23 18.42
N THR A 22 2.38 17.12 17.50
CA THR A 22 2.51 16.82 16.07
C THR A 22 3.96 16.91 15.59
N ALA A 23 4.26 16.22 14.50
CA ALA A 23 5.50 16.35 13.75
C ALA A 23 5.21 16.79 12.31
N ILE A 24 6.08 17.65 11.76
CA ILE A 24 5.95 18.10 10.38
C ILE A 24 6.50 17.03 9.43
N GLN A 25 5.62 16.38 8.68
CA GLN A 25 6.02 15.57 7.52
C GLN A 25 6.00 16.46 6.28
N GLN A 26 7.15 16.65 5.64
CA GLN A 26 7.23 17.24 4.30
C GLN A 26 7.48 16.12 3.28
N LEU A 27 6.66 16.06 2.23
CA LEU A 27 6.78 15.03 1.20
C LEU A 27 6.35 15.58 -0.16
N GLY A 28 7.30 15.74 -1.07
CA GLY A 28 7.06 16.47 -2.32
C GLY A 28 6.77 17.94 -2.05
N LEU A 29 5.65 18.44 -2.58
CA LEU A 29 5.24 19.83 -2.45
C LEU A 29 4.38 20.12 -1.21
N TYR A 30 3.96 19.10 -0.47
CA TYR A 30 3.02 19.24 0.63
C TYR A 30 3.70 19.06 1.99
N ARG A 31 3.12 19.73 3.00
CA ARG A 31 3.52 19.64 4.39
C ARG A 31 2.30 19.22 5.22
N PHE A 32 2.53 18.43 6.26
CA PHE A 32 1.47 17.95 7.15
C PHE A 32 1.92 18.06 8.60
N ALA A 33 1.07 18.57 9.48
CA ALA A 33 1.21 18.49 10.94
C ALA A 33 0.51 17.23 11.46
N ILE A 34 1.20 16.09 11.42
CA ILE A 34 0.62 14.79 11.78
C ILE A 34 0.85 14.53 13.27
N PRO A 35 -0.16 14.10 14.06
CA PRO A 35 0.04 13.69 15.44
C PRO A 35 1.09 12.58 15.55
N VAL A 36 2.01 12.70 16.51
CA VAL A 36 3.17 11.79 16.62
C VAL A 36 2.77 10.32 16.75
N ASP A 37 1.60 10.04 17.34
CA ASP A 37 1.07 8.70 17.56
C ASP A 37 0.69 7.94 16.27
N TYR A 38 0.56 8.63 15.14
CA TYR A 38 0.39 7.97 13.84
C TYR A 38 1.70 7.47 13.24
N PHE A 39 2.86 8.01 13.65
CA PHE A 39 4.12 7.56 13.07
C PHE A 39 4.48 6.17 13.58
N HIS A 40 5.06 5.35 12.71
CA HIS A 40 5.51 4.00 13.08
C HIS A 40 6.40 4.02 14.34
N ASN A 41 7.33 4.98 14.40
CA ASN A 41 8.25 5.19 15.50
C ASN A 41 7.67 6.00 16.68
N GLN A 42 6.46 6.56 16.58
CA GLN A 42 5.83 7.47 17.55
C GLN A 42 6.62 8.75 17.89
N HIS A 43 7.52 9.19 17.02
CA HIS A 43 8.32 10.40 17.21
C HIS A 43 8.14 11.41 16.07
N GLY A 44 7.99 10.92 14.83
CA GLY A 44 7.90 11.78 13.66
C GLY A 44 8.41 11.11 12.38
N PRO A 45 8.56 11.89 11.29
CA PRO A 45 8.99 11.37 10.00
C PRO A 45 10.38 10.74 10.09
N SER A 46 10.57 9.62 9.39
CA SER A 46 11.92 9.11 9.13
C SER A 46 12.68 10.07 8.19
N PRO A 47 14.03 10.06 8.19
CA PRO A 47 14.83 10.89 7.27
C PRO A 47 14.60 10.59 5.79
N ASP A 48 14.04 9.42 5.46
CA ASP A 48 13.80 8.97 4.11
C ASP A 48 12.66 9.74 3.42
N ALA A 49 12.67 9.77 2.09
CA ALA A 49 11.60 10.36 1.27
C ALA A 49 10.32 9.51 1.20
N VAL A 50 9.98 8.84 2.31
CA VAL A 50 8.81 7.97 2.47
C VAL A 50 8.16 8.29 3.82
N GLY A 51 6.89 8.65 3.79
CA GLY A 51 6.09 8.74 5.01
C GLY A 51 5.71 7.35 5.50
N SER A 52 5.79 7.10 6.81
CA SER A 52 5.49 5.81 7.43
C SER A 52 4.56 5.98 8.63
N LEU A 53 3.33 5.49 8.47
CA LEU A 53 2.25 5.67 9.44
C LEU A 53 1.64 4.34 9.85
N VAL A 54 0.96 4.33 10.99
CA VAL A 54 0.23 3.20 11.53
C VAL A 54 -1.13 3.67 12.02
N MET A 55 -2.17 2.96 11.61
CA MET A 55 -3.52 3.08 12.17
C MET A 55 -3.99 1.74 12.70
N LEU A 56 -4.95 1.75 13.62
CA LEU A 56 -5.48 0.54 14.24
C LEU A 56 -6.95 0.35 13.89
N LEU A 57 -7.29 -0.80 13.33
CA LEU A 57 -8.67 -1.24 13.14
C LEU A 57 -9.34 -1.57 14.49
N PRO A 58 -10.67 -1.45 14.59
CA PRO A 58 -11.59 -1.04 13.53
C PRO A 58 -11.71 0.47 13.33
N GLU A 59 -11.30 1.30 14.29
CA GLU A 59 -11.53 2.76 14.24
C GLU A 59 -10.61 3.51 13.27
N LEU A 60 -9.50 2.88 12.87
CA LEU A 60 -8.42 3.47 12.07
C LEU A 60 -7.82 4.75 12.70
N GLY A 61 -7.84 4.80 14.03
CA GLY A 61 -7.19 5.84 14.83
C GLY A 61 -5.69 5.60 15.02
N PRO A 62 -4.99 6.53 15.69
CA PRO A 62 -3.56 6.41 15.94
C PRO A 62 -3.27 5.27 16.91
N ARG A 63 -2.02 4.79 16.91
CA ARG A 63 -1.58 3.77 17.87
C ARG A 63 -1.31 4.43 19.22
N PRO A 64 -2.03 4.06 20.30
CA PRO A 64 -1.76 4.63 21.62
C PRO A 64 -0.31 4.38 22.06
N PRO A 65 0.28 5.29 22.85
CA PRO A 65 1.55 5.03 23.51
C PRO A 65 1.49 3.71 24.29
N ASN A 66 2.54 2.89 24.16
CA ASN A 66 2.66 1.57 24.80
C ASN A 66 1.57 0.54 24.39
N ALA A 67 0.97 0.69 23.21
CA ALA A 67 -0.04 -0.24 22.68
C ALA A 67 0.39 -1.72 22.76
N LEU A 68 1.67 -2.04 22.51
CA LEU A 68 2.18 -3.43 22.56
C LEU A 68 2.10 -4.09 23.95
N HIS A 69 1.93 -3.30 25.02
CA HIS A 69 1.77 -3.79 26.39
C HIS A 69 0.31 -3.90 26.83
N ARG A 70 -0.65 -3.55 25.96
CA ARG A 70 -2.09 -3.56 26.30
C ARG A 70 -2.75 -4.82 25.74
N PRO A 71 -3.46 -5.62 26.56
CA PRO A 71 -4.16 -6.82 26.09
C PRO A 71 -5.22 -6.55 25.01
N SER A 72 -5.79 -5.35 24.98
CA SER A 72 -6.78 -4.93 23.98
C SER A 72 -6.18 -4.64 22.59
N HIS A 73 -4.85 -4.59 22.48
CA HIS A 73 -4.17 -4.27 21.23
C HIS A 73 -3.56 -5.53 20.64
N SER A 74 -4.29 -6.12 19.70
CA SER A 74 -3.78 -7.21 18.88
C SER A 74 -2.85 -6.66 17.79
N PRO A 75 -1.68 -7.27 17.53
CA PRO A 75 -0.82 -6.87 16.40
C PRO A 75 -1.55 -6.98 15.05
N TYR A 76 -2.62 -7.77 14.97
CA TYR A 76 -3.43 -7.97 13.77
C TYR A 76 -4.36 -6.79 13.45
N MET A 77 -4.61 -5.88 14.41
CA MET A 77 -5.34 -4.63 14.18
C MET A 77 -4.54 -3.63 13.34
N LYS A 78 -3.23 -3.83 13.22
CA LYS A 78 -2.32 -2.87 12.61
C LYS A 78 -2.55 -2.78 11.10
N VAL A 79 -2.82 -1.57 10.64
CA VAL A 79 -2.68 -1.18 9.24
C VAL A 79 -1.45 -0.27 9.16
N GLN A 80 -0.41 -0.75 8.49
CA GLN A 80 0.81 0.02 8.29
C GLN A 80 0.77 0.65 6.91
N TYR A 81 1.03 1.95 6.83
CA TYR A 81 1.07 2.72 5.59
C TYR A 81 2.50 3.17 5.30
N SER A 82 2.87 3.13 4.04
CA SER A 82 4.05 3.78 3.47
C SER A 82 3.60 4.56 2.25
N PHE A 83 4.01 5.83 2.14
CA PHE A 83 3.58 6.67 1.02
C PHE A 83 4.69 7.59 0.55
N TYR A 84 4.71 7.86 -0.75
CA TYR A 84 5.74 8.68 -1.39
C TYR A 84 5.17 9.51 -2.54
N TYR A 85 5.81 10.65 -2.80
CA TYR A 85 5.45 11.56 -3.89
C TYR A 85 5.86 11.00 -5.25
N VAL A 86 4.95 11.04 -6.21
CA VAL A 86 5.17 10.55 -7.57
C VAL A 86 5.35 11.72 -8.53
N ASP A 87 6.60 12.02 -8.88
CA ASP A 87 6.98 13.11 -9.78
C ASP A 87 7.40 12.63 -11.19
N LYS A 88 7.84 11.37 -11.32
CA LYS A 88 8.41 10.84 -12.59
C LYS A 88 7.37 10.35 -13.61
N ILE A 89 6.17 10.02 -13.17
CA ILE A 89 5.11 9.49 -14.04
C ILE A 89 3.76 10.11 -13.72
N PRO A 90 2.79 10.10 -14.66
CA PRO A 90 1.41 10.44 -14.36
C PRO A 90 0.88 9.51 -13.27
N ILE A 91 0.24 10.07 -12.23
CA ILE A 91 -0.26 9.30 -11.08
C ILE A 91 -1.29 8.23 -11.51
N ASP A 92 -2.10 8.53 -12.52
CA ASP A 92 -3.09 7.60 -13.07
C ASP A 92 -2.46 6.38 -13.77
N ALA A 93 -1.21 6.48 -14.23
CA ALA A 93 -0.50 5.38 -14.87
C ALA A 93 0.19 4.45 -13.85
N LEU A 94 0.25 4.84 -12.57
CA LEU A 94 1.03 4.12 -11.56
C LEU A 94 0.50 2.71 -11.31
N LEU A 95 -0.80 2.56 -11.03
CA LEU A 95 -1.38 1.24 -10.74
C LEU A 95 -1.44 0.35 -11.98
N GLU A 96 -1.64 0.94 -13.16
CA GLU A 96 -1.54 0.21 -14.43
C GLU A 96 -0.12 -0.36 -14.62
N ARG A 97 0.92 0.42 -14.32
CA ARG A 97 2.31 -0.08 -14.33
C ARG A 97 2.61 -1.10 -13.24
N ALA A 98 1.96 -1.02 -12.08
CA ALA A 98 2.14 -1.98 -10.99
C ALA A 98 1.45 -3.33 -11.27
N THR A 99 0.43 -3.32 -12.11
CA THR A 99 -0.37 -4.51 -12.48
C THR A 99 -0.05 -5.04 -13.86
N SER A 100 0.91 -4.45 -14.57
CA SER A 100 1.33 -4.88 -15.89
C SER A 100 2.85 -4.90 -16.01
N ARG A 101 3.35 -5.71 -16.93
CA ARG A 101 4.74 -5.58 -17.36
C ARG A 101 4.80 -4.43 -18.36
N TRP A 102 5.19 -3.25 -17.87
CA TRP A 102 5.17 -2.01 -18.66
C TRP A 102 6.25 -1.91 -19.76
N TYR A 103 7.15 -2.89 -19.86
CA TYR A 103 8.11 -3.03 -20.96
C TYR A 103 8.24 -4.49 -21.39
N GLN A 104 8.24 -4.75 -22.69
CA GLN A 104 8.53 -6.08 -23.23
C GLN A 104 10.04 -6.30 -23.29
N THR A 105 10.48 -7.48 -22.86
CA THR A 105 11.87 -7.90 -22.95
C THR A 105 12.16 -8.61 -24.28
N GLY A 106 11.11 -9.04 -25.00
CA GLY A 106 11.21 -9.93 -26.14
C GLY A 106 11.38 -11.40 -25.73
N ASP A 107 11.44 -11.67 -24.43
CA ASP A 107 11.53 -13.02 -23.88
C ASP A 107 10.16 -13.49 -23.40
N ALA A 108 9.62 -14.52 -24.07
CA ALA A 108 8.32 -15.09 -23.73
C ALA A 108 8.24 -15.69 -22.32
N TYR A 109 9.36 -16.10 -21.71
CA TYR A 109 9.38 -16.52 -20.31
C TYR A 109 9.04 -15.33 -19.39
N GLU A 110 9.75 -14.22 -19.56
CA GLU A 110 9.56 -13.00 -18.76
C GLU A 110 8.23 -12.31 -19.07
N ASP A 111 7.92 -12.15 -20.35
CA ASP A 111 6.82 -11.34 -20.85
C ASP A 111 5.45 -12.01 -20.69
N ASN A 112 5.39 -13.32 -20.42
CA ASN A 112 4.15 -14.07 -20.24
C ASN A 112 4.10 -14.80 -18.89
N ASP A 113 4.62 -14.19 -17.83
CA ASP A 113 4.36 -14.65 -16.46
C ASP A 113 2.97 -14.15 -15.99
N PRO A 114 1.97 -15.03 -15.82
CA PRO A 114 0.63 -14.63 -15.40
C PRO A 114 0.57 -14.16 -13.94
N ARG A 115 1.62 -14.41 -13.14
CA ARG A 115 1.66 -14.00 -11.74
C ARG A 115 1.89 -12.51 -11.55
N VAL A 116 2.39 -11.82 -12.56
CA VAL A 116 2.79 -10.41 -12.45
C VAL A 116 2.05 -9.50 -13.45
N GLN A 117 0.99 -10.01 -14.09
CA GLN A 117 0.24 -9.28 -15.12
C GLN A 117 -1.27 -9.50 -15.01
N LEU A 118 -2.00 -8.41 -14.76
CA LEU A 118 -3.46 -8.43 -14.62
C LEU A 118 -4.15 -8.86 -15.92
N ALA A 119 -3.60 -8.51 -17.08
CA ALA A 119 -4.14 -8.89 -18.39
C ALA A 119 -4.16 -10.41 -18.62
N LEU A 120 -3.34 -11.17 -17.89
CA LEU A 120 -3.27 -12.64 -17.96
C LEU A 120 -4.05 -13.32 -16.83
N ARG A 121 -4.76 -12.55 -15.99
CA ARG A 121 -5.49 -13.05 -14.82
C ARG A 121 -7.00 -12.92 -15.04
N PRO A 122 -7.73 -14.02 -15.23
CA PRO A 122 -9.18 -13.97 -15.40
C PRO A 122 -9.87 -13.38 -14.17
N ALA A 123 -10.93 -12.60 -14.39
CA ALA A 123 -11.82 -12.18 -13.31
C ALA A 123 -12.57 -13.39 -12.76
N ALA A 124 -12.47 -13.62 -11.45
CA ALA A 124 -12.96 -14.82 -10.79
C ALA A 124 -14.20 -14.56 -9.93
N LEU A 125 -14.20 -13.50 -9.11
CA LEU A 125 -15.23 -13.25 -8.11
C LEU A 125 -15.38 -11.76 -7.78
N GLN A 126 -16.60 -11.31 -7.53
CA GLN A 126 -16.86 -9.99 -6.91
C GLN A 126 -16.96 -10.15 -5.39
N LEU A 127 -16.17 -9.40 -4.64
CA LEU A 127 -16.11 -9.48 -3.18
C LEU A 127 -15.85 -8.08 -2.58
N HIS A 128 -16.69 -7.62 -1.65
CA HIS A 128 -16.53 -6.31 -0.98
C HIS A 128 -16.36 -5.12 -1.94
N GLY A 129 -17.00 -5.16 -3.12
CA GLY A 129 -16.82 -4.12 -4.15
C GLY A 129 -15.49 -4.19 -4.92
N LEU A 130 -14.72 -5.27 -4.75
CA LEU A 130 -13.51 -5.60 -5.51
C LEU A 130 -13.77 -6.74 -6.48
N THR A 131 -13.10 -6.71 -7.63
CA THR A 131 -12.98 -7.87 -8.52
C THR A 131 -11.71 -8.65 -8.18
N ARG A 132 -11.86 -9.91 -7.76
CA ARG A 132 -10.73 -10.84 -7.59
C ARG A 132 -10.30 -11.40 -8.94
N HIS A 133 -9.00 -11.44 -9.17
CA HIS A 133 -8.32 -11.94 -10.34
C HIS A 133 -7.33 -13.04 -9.95
N ASP A 134 -7.64 -14.27 -10.33
CA ASP A 134 -6.86 -15.46 -9.99
C ASP A 134 -5.79 -15.70 -11.08
N VAL A 135 -4.73 -16.44 -10.74
CA VAL A 135 -3.78 -16.90 -11.76
C VAL A 135 -4.39 -18.06 -12.53
N ASP A 136 -4.40 -17.97 -13.86
CA ASP A 136 -4.81 -19.06 -14.73
C ASP A 136 -3.83 -20.24 -14.61
N PRO A 137 -4.27 -21.42 -14.15
CA PRO A 137 -3.39 -22.57 -13.97
C PRO A 137 -2.73 -23.06 -15.26
N ALA A 138 -3.41 -22.96 -16.40
CA ALA A 138 -2.88 -23.38 -17.69
C ALA A 138 -1.78 -22.41 -18.16
N LEU A 139 -2.00 -21.10 -18.04
CA LEU A 139 -0.95 -20.11 -18.34
C LEU A 139 0.26 -20.25 -17.41
N PHE A 140 0.02 -20.57 -16.14
CA PHE A 140 1.09 -20.79 -15.17
C PHE A 140 1.92 -22.03 -15.52
N GLU A 141 1.29 -23.16 -15.86
CA GLU A 141 2.03 -24.35 -16.27
C GLU A 141 2.80 -24.10 -17.57
N GLN A 142 2.23 -23.39 -18.55
CA GLN A 142 2.97 -22.98 -19.75
C GLN A 142 4.19 -22.11 -19.42
N HIS A 143 4.06 -21.16 -18.49
CA HIS A 143 5.18 -20.33 -18.03
C HIS A 143 6.27 -21.20 -17.37
N LYS A 144 5.88 -22.17 -16.54
CA LYS A 144 6.81 -23.14 -15.95
C LYS A 144 7.53 -23.99 -17.00
N GLN A 145 6.85 -24.44 -18.05
CA GLN A 145 7.49 -25.16 -19.16
C GLN A 145 8.50 -24.27 -19.91
N ARG A 146 8.17 -22.99 -20.15
CA ARG A 146 9.12 -22.01 -20.71
C ARG A 146 10.36 -21.86 -19.82
N ALA A 147 10.18 -21.81 -18.51
CA ALA A 147 11.28 -21.72 -17.55
C ALA A 147 12.20 -22.94 -17.61
N ILE A 148 11.62 -24.15 -17.64
CA ILE A 148 12.38 -25.41 -17.74
C ILE A 148 13.15 -25.48 -19.05
N ALA A 149 12.52 -25.12 -20.18
CA ALA A 149 13.19 -25.11 -21.48
C ALA A 149 14.38 -24.13 -21.50
N LYS A 150 14.25 -22.98 -20.84
CA LYS A 150 15.28 -21.94 -20.80
C LYS A 150 16.41 -22.22 -19.81
N PHE A 151 16.09 -22.72 -18.62
CA PHE A 151 17.04 -22.83 -17.50
C PHE A 151 17.34 -24.28 -17.09
N GLY A 152 16.75 -25.27 -17.76
CA GLY A 152 16.89 -26.71 -17.46
C GLY A 152 16.12 -27.18 -16.23
N LYS A 153 15.49 -26.27 -15.47
CA LYS A 153 14.71 -26.59 -14.26
C LYS A 153 13.70 -25.50 -13.94
N TRP A 154 12.62 -25.88 -13.28
CA TRP A 154 11.77 -24.95 -12.57
C TRP A 154 12.32 -24.72 -11.17
N GLN A 155 12.36 -23.46 -10.75
CA GLN A 155 12.61 -23.09 -9.37
C GLN A 155 11.49 -22.15 -8.93
N ASP A 156 10.65 -22.63 -8.01
CA ASP A 156 9.74 -21.72 -7.30
C ASP A 156 10.56 -20.90 -6.31
N ARG A 157 11.08 -19.77 -6.79
CA ARG A 157 11.84 -18.81 -5.97
C ARG A 157 10.98 -18.10 -4.94
N THR A 158 9.66 -18.14 -5.10
CA THR A 158 8.72 -17.44 -4.21
C THR A 158 8.20 -18.35 -3.10
N GLY A 159 8.21 -19.67 -3.30
CA GLY A 159 7.65 -20.64 -2.36
C GLY A 159 6.12 -20.62 -2.27
N TYR A 160 5.45 -19.88 -3.17
CA TYR A 160 4.00 -19.63 -3.14
C TYR A 160 3.26 -20.26 -4.33
N GLY A 161 3.94 -21.06 -5.16
CA GLY A 161 3.34 -21.70 -6.33
C GLY A 161 2.81 -20.68 -7.35
N MET A 162 1.49 -20.64 -7.51
CA MET A 162 0.80 -19.71 -8.41
C MET A 162 0.79 -18.25 -7.89
N GLY A 163 1.23 -17.99 -6.66
CA GLY A 163 1.37 -16.64 -6.12
C GLY A 163 0.08 -16.05 -5.54
N ASP A 164 0.10 -14.74 -5.30
CA ASP A 164 -0.96 -14.00 -4.60
C ASP A 164 -2.26 -13.86 -5.40
N ASP A 165 -3.38 -13.80 -4.69
CA ASP A 165 -4.67 -13.36 -5.24
C ASP A 165 -4.63 -11.84 -5.42
N TRP A 166 -5.15 -11.36 -6.55
CA TRP A 166 -5.22 -9.93 -6.84
C TRP A 166 -6.66 -9.44 -6.74
N TYR A 167 -6.89 -8.35 -6.04
CA TYR A 167 -8.19 -7.70 -5.94
C TYR A 167 -8.08 -6.29 -6.49
N ILE A 168 -9.02 -5.95 -7.38
CA ILE A 168 -8.98 -4.73 -8.17
C ILE A 168 -10.26 -3.93 -7.93
N ALA A 169 -10.10 -2.64 -7.64
CA ALA A 169 -11.17 -1.66 -7.77
C ALA A 169 -10.85 -0.68 -8.90
N ARG A 170 -11.89 -0.30 -9.64
CA ARG A 170 -11.85 0.72 -10.69
C ARG A 170 -12.75 1.90 -10.32
N ASP A 171 -12.41 3.09 -10.80
CA ASP A 171 -13.28 4.26 -10.69
C ASP A 171 -14.41 4.24 -11.74
N ALA A 172 -15.28 5.24 -11.72
CA ALA A 172 -16.40 5.34 -12.65
C ALA A 172 -15.97 5.50 -14.12
N GLN A 173 -14.71 5.87 -14.38
CA GLN A 173 -14.12 5.95 -15.72
C GLN A 173 -13.40 4.66 -16.12
N GLY A 174 -13.45 3.62 -15.28
CA GLY A 174 -12.79 2.34 -15.52
C GLY A 174 -11.29 2.31 -15.20
N ARG A 175 -10.72 3.40 -14.66
CA ARG A 175 -9.30 3.46 -14.30
C ARG A 175 -9.06 2.71 -13.00
N LEU A 176 -7.91 2.05 -12.86
CA LEU A 176 -7.52 1.46 -11.59
C LEU A 176 -7.48 2.55 -10.49
N ARG A 177 -8.12 2.26 -9.35
CA ARG A 177 -8.04 3.09 -8.14
C ARG A 177 -7.36 2.37 -6.98
N SER A 178 -7.49 1.04 -6.92
CA SER A 178 -6.97 0.22 -5.85
C SER A 178 -6.51 -1.12 -6.41
N PHE A 179 -5.34 -1.55 -5.98
CA PHE A 179 -4.76 -2.84 -6.30
C PHE A 179 -4.28 -3.52 -5.01
N ILE A 180 -4.91 -4.63 -4.65
CA ILE A 180 -4.62 -5.35 -3.43
C ILE A 180 -4.10 -6.74 -3.80
N LYS A 181 -2.95 -7.11 -3.26
CA LYS A 181 -2.39 -8.45 -3.33
C LYS A 181 -2.57 -9.08 -1.98
N CYS A 182 -3.21 -10.23 -1.89
CA CYS A 182 -3.25 -10.99 -0.65
C CYS A 182 -2.65 -12.37 -0.87
N ASP A 183 -2.21 -12.99 0.22
CA ASP A 183 -1.96 -14.43 0.23
C ASP A 183 -3.12 -15.16 -0.47
N ALA A 184 -2.80 -16.24 -1.18
CA ALA A 184 -3.78 -16.98 -1.98
C ALA A 184 -4.91 -17.55 -1.11
N HIS A 185 -6.18 -17.46 -1.55
CA HIS A 185 -7.36 -17.87 -0.78
C HIS A 185 -7.38 -19.35 -0.40
N GLN A 186 -6.61 -20.21 -1.08
CA GLN A 186 -6.47 -21.61 -0.71
C GLN A 186 -5.65 -21.80 0.57
N LYS A 187 -4.83 -20.81 0.96
CA LYS A 187 -4.19 -20.79 2.27
C LYS A 187 -5.21 -20.33 3.32
N PRO A 188 -5.30 -20.98 4.49
CA PRO A 188 -6.12 -20.49 5.58
C PRO A 188 -5.59 -19.15 6.12
N ASP A 189 -6.45 -18.33 6.72
CA ASP A 189 -6.04 -17.03 7.28
C ASP A 189 -5.11 -17.15 8.49
N GLY A 190 -5.18 -18.25 9.25
CA GLY A 190 -4.48 -18.39 10.54
C GLY A 190 -5.12 -17.59 11.69
N LEU A 191 -6.12 -16.76 11.37
CA LEU A 191 -6.73 -15.78 12.24
C LEU A 191 -8.22 -15.67 11.93
N LEU A 192 -9.03 -15.53 12.97
CA LEU A 192 -10.44 -15.17 12.88
C LEU A 192 -10.66 -13.84 13.59
N TRP A 193 -11.49 -12.99 12.99
CA TRP A 193 -12.00 -11.76 13.59
C TRP A 193 -13.53 -11.82 13.57
N ASP A 194 -14.15 -11.77 14.77
CA ASP A 194 -15.61 -11.84 14.93
C ASP A 194 -16.28 -10.47 15.13
N GLY A 195 -15.51 -9.38 14.97
CA GLY A 195 -15.96 -8.02 15.27
C GLY A 195 -15.63 -7.54 16.68
N GLN A 196 -15.20 -8.43 17.58
CA GLN A 196 -14.81 -8.07 18.96
C GLN A 196 -13.43 -8.57 19.35
N GLN A 197 -13.07 -9.80 18.95
CA GLN A 197 -11.83 -10.44 19.36
C GLN A 197 -11.17 -11.19 18.21
N TYR A 198 -9.84 -11.21 18.28
CA TYR A 198 -9.00 -12.02 17.41
C TYR A 198 -8.82 -13.40 18.02
N ARG A 199 -9.03 -14.45 17.21
CA ARG A 199 -8.78 -15.83 17.61
C ARG A 199 -7.83 -16.48 16.62
N SER A 200 -6.68 -16.96 17.09
CA SER A 200 -5.77 -17.74 16.24
C SER A 200 -6.39 -19.11 15.96
N THR A 201 -6.23 -19.59 14.72
CA THR A 201 -6.63 -20.95 14.34
C THR A 201 -5.49 -21.97 14.52
N GLY A 202 -4.35 -21.55 15.07
CA GLY A 202 -3.15 -22.38 15.20
C GLY A 202 -2.36 -22.55 13.90
N THR A 203 -2.74 -21.85 12.82
CA THR A 203 -2.01 -21.86 11.54
C THR A 203 -1.17 -20.60 11.40
N PHE A 204 0.09 -20.77 10.99
CA PHE A 204 1.03 -19.67 10.77
C PHE A 204 1.81 -19.88 9.45
N PRO A 205 2.25 -18.79 8.78
CA PRO A 205 2.02 -17.38 9.13
C PRO A 205 0.56 -16.94 8.93
N ILE A 206 0.18 -15.82 9.56
CA ILE A 206 -1.14 -15.20 9.34
C ILE A 206 -1.17 -14.62 7.92
N ALA A 207 -2.25 -14.88 7.18
CA ALA A 207 -2.39 -14.40 5.82
C ALA A 207 -2.46 -12.86 5.79
N GLY A 208 -1.66 -12.26 4.91
CA GLY A 208 -1.56 -10.80 4.77
C GLY A 208 -2.10 -10.28 3.44
N CYS A 209 -2.26 -8.97 3.39
CA CYS A 209 -2.48 -8.21 2.16
C CYS A 209 -1.50 -7.04 2.07
N GLU A 210 -1.03 -6.77 0.85
CA GLU A 210 -0.35 -5.57 0.41
C GLU A 210 -1.29 -4.79 -0.52
N HIS A 211 -1.60 -3.56 -0.17
CA HIS A 211 -2.64 -2.74 -0.81
C HIS A 211 -2.04 -1.45 -1.33
N HIS A 212 -2.12 -1.27 -2.64
CA HIS A 212 -1.67 -0.10 -3.37
C HIS A 212 -2.86 0.74 -3.81
N PHE A 213 -2.85 2.02 -3.45
CA PHE A 213 -3.83 3.01 -3.90
C PHE A 213 -3.16 4.38 -4.07
N ILE A 214 -3.88 5.33 -4.65
CA ILE A 214 -3.32 6.63 -5.03
C ILE A 214 -4.13 7.81 -4.49
N ASP A 215 -3.41 8.83 -4.01
CA ASP A 215 -3.97 10.16 -3.80
C ASP A 215 -3.69 10.99 -5.07
N ARG A 216 -4.72 11.16 -5.89
CA ARG A 216 -4.61 11.96 -7.14
C ARG A 216 -4.38 13.44 -6.86
N LYS A 217 -5.01 13.99 -5.81
CA LYS A 217 -4.92 15.40 -5.44
C LYS A 217 -3.48 15.78 -5.11
N ARG A 218 -2.77 14.89 -4.42
CA ARG A 218 -1.40 15.12 -3.92
C ARG A 218 -0.32 14.34 -4.67
N ARG A 219 -0.70 13.51 -5.63
CA ARG A 219 0.17 12.60 -6.39
C ARG A 219 0.98 11.66 -5.48
N TYR A 220 0.33 11.07 -4.49
CA TYR A 220 0.95 10.03 -3.67
C TYR A 220 0.60 8.64 -4.17
N HIS A 221 1.61 7.77 -4.19
CA HIS A 221 1.40 6.33 -4.11
C HIS A 221 1.39 5.95 -2.64
N ILE A 222 0.35 5.23 -2.24
CA ILE A 222 0.20 4.67 -0.91
C ILE A 222 0.29 3.15 -1.02
N HIS A 223 1.13 2.58 -0.18
CA HIS A 223 1.24 1.16 0.06
C HIS A 223 0.83 0.89 1.51
N SER A 224 -0.14 0.01 1.73
CA SER A 224 -0.55 -0.40 3.06
C SER A 224 -0.51 -1.91 3.24
N SER A 225 -0.12 -2.36 4.43
CA SER A 225 -0.10 -3.78 4.79
C SER A 225 -0.94 -4.06 6.02
N TYR A 226 -1.72 -5.14 5.95
CA TYR A 226 -2.66 -5.55 7.00
C TYR A 226 -3.02 -7.05 6.88
N ALA A 227 -3.61 -7.62 7.94
CA ALA A 227 -4.06 -9.02 7.91
C ALA A 227 -5.26 -9.22 6.96
N ARG A 228 -5.28 -10.32 6.19
CA ARG A 228 -6.29 -10.56 5.14
C ARG A 228 -7.73 -10.63 5.66
N VAL A 229 -7.93 -10.98 6.93
CA VAL A 229 -9.25 -10.91 7.60
C VAL A 229 -9.87 -9.50 7.55
N HIS A 230 -9.06 -8.47 7.31
CA HIS A 230 -9.49 -7.08 7.18
C HIS A 230 -9.72 -6.60 5.75
N LEU A 231 -9.63 -7.49 4.75
CA LEU A 231 -9.87 -7.14 3.35
C LEU A 231 -11.25 -6.49 3.15
N ALA A 232 -12.26 -6.88 3.94
CA ALA A 232 -13.59 -6.28 3.87
C ALA A 232 -13.62 -4.78 4.23
N GLN A 233 -12.64 -4.28 4.99
CA GLN A 233 -12.53 -2.88 5.41
C GLN A 233 -11.59 -2.04 4.51
N TRP A 234 -11.27 -2.51 3.29
CA TRP A 234 -10.30 -1.84 2.42
C TRP A 234 -10.69 -0.39 2.07
N GLN A 235 -11.99 -0.08 1.98
CA GLN A 235 -12.46 1.26 1.65
C GLN A 235 -12.26 2.22 2.81
N GLU A 236 -12.53 1.76 4.03
CA GLU A 236 -12.32 2.48 5.27
C GLU A 236 -10.83 2.77 5.47
N ILE A 237 -9.97 1.79 5.17
CA ILE A 237 -8.50 1.92 5.17
C ILE A 237 -8.05 3.07 4.24
N GLU A 238 -8.53 3.11 3.00
CA GLU A 238 -8.23 4.23 2.09
C GLU A 238 -8.77 5.57 2.61
N ALA A 239 -10.02 5.57 3.06
CA ALA A 239 -10.70 6.78 3.51
C ALA A 239 -10.02 7.41 4.73
N ALA A 240 -9.64 6.61 5.73
CA ALA A 240 -8.95 7.07 6.93
C ALA A 240 -7.59 7.70 6.60
N PHE A 241 -6.83 7.10 5.67
CA PHE A 241 -5.58 7.67 5.22
C PHE A 241 -5.77 9.03 4.54
N HIS A 242 -6.71 9.13 3.59
CA HIS A 242 -6.99 10.41 2.92
C HIS A 242 -7.51 11.46 3.89
N GLN A 243 -8.39 11.09 4.81
CA GLN A 243 -8.91 11.99 5.85
C GLN A 243 -7.80 12.51 6.76
N LEU A 244 -6.85 11.66 7.17
CA LEU A 244 -5.70 12.11 7.95
C LEU A 244 -4.88 13.16 7.18
N LEU A 245 -4.58 12.92 5.90
CA LEU A 245 -3.83 13.89 5.11
C LEU A 245 -4.63 15.18 4.85
N ASP A 246 -5.94 15.09 4.60
CA ASP A 246 -6.80 16.27 4.42
C ASP A 246 -6.86 17.14 5.68
N THR A 247 -6.96 16.52 6.85
CA THR A 247 -7.11 17.23 8.14
C THR A 247 -5.80 17.78 8.69
N THR A 248 -4.65 17.24 8.27
CA THR A 248 -3.34 17.62 8.80
C THR A 248 -2.51 18.44 7.81
N GLN A 249 -2.97 18.62 6.56
CA GLN A 249 -2.23 19.40 5.58
C GLN A 249 -2.06 20.85 6.03
N LEU A 250 -0.81 21.32 5.95
CA LEU A 250 -0.43 22.71 6.11
C LEU A 250 -0.30 23.29 4.70
N ASP A 251 -1.07 24.34 4.41
CA ASP A 251 -1.13 25.12 3.16
C ASP A 251 -0.53 24.45 1.92
#